data_AF-A0A959SGS7-F1
#
_entry.id   AF-A0A959SGS7-F1
#
_cell.length_a   1.000
_cell.length_b   1.000
_cell.length_c   1.000
_cell.angle_alpha   90.00
_cell.angle_beta   90.00
_cell.angle_gamma   90.00
#
_symmetry.space_group_name_H-M   'P 1'
#
loop_
_entity.id
_entity.type
_entity.pdbx_description
1 polymer ?
#
loop_
_entity_poly.entity_id
_entity_poly.type
_entity_poly.pdbx_seq_one_letter_code
_entity_poly.pdbx_strand_id
1 'polypeptide(L)' 'MPSVTYQERHIGPNKQETDAMLKAIGVSSLDELIQRTVPGPIRLKKALDVGPALSEIDFLE' A
#
# COMPACT_ATOMS: atom_id res chain seq x y z
N MET A 1 9.70 7.41 -21.05
CA MET A 1 9.97 8.06 -19.75
C MET A 1 9.73 7.03 -18.65
N PRO A 2 10.49 7.00 -17.55
CA PRO A 2 10.24 6.03 -16.50
C PRO A 2 8.81 6.21 -16.00
N SER A 3 8.03 5.13 -16.01
CA SER A 3 6.62 5.09 -15.65
C SER A 3 6.47 5.15 -14.13
N VAL A 4 6.70 6.33 -13.54
CA VAL A 4 6.45 6.54 -12.11
C VAL A 4 4.94 6.60 -11.89
N THR A 5 4.45 5.79 -10.95
CA THR A 5 3.03 5.74 -10.60
C THR A 5 2.68 6.85 -9.61
N TYR A 6 1.40 7.26 -9.58
CA TYR A 6 0.90 8.19 -8.55
C TYR A 6 1.22 7.68 -7.13
N GLN A 7 1.10 6.37 -6.92
CA GLN A 7 1.35 5.74 -5.62
C GLN A 7 2.77 5.99 -5.11
N GLU A 8 3.78 5.94 -5.98
CA GLU A 8 5.18 6.17 -5.61
C GLU A 8 5.47 7.62 -5.22
N ARG A 9 4.65 8.58 -5.70
CA ARG A 9 4.73 9.99 -5.30
C ARG A 9 3.87 10.31 -4.08
N HIS A 10 2.82 9.52 -3.85
CA HIS A 10 1.86 9.74 -2.77
C HIS A 10 2.26 9.06 -1.46
N ILE A 11 2.78 7.82 -1.53
CA ILE A 11 3.22 7.07 -0.34
C ILE A 11 4.65 7.46 -0.02
N GLY A 12 4.84 8.16 1.10
CA GLY A 12 6.15 8.65 1.53
C GLY A 12 7.19 7.53 1.77
N PRO A 13 6.92 6.55 2.65
CA PRO A 13 7.87 5.49 2.93
C PRO A 13 8.11 4.59 1.73
N ASN A 14 9.37 4.47 1.32
CA ASN A 14 9.78 3.49 0.32
C ASN A 14 9.91 2.09 0.95
N LYS A 15 10.31 1.10 0.15
CA LYS A 15 10.47 -0.28 0.61
C LYS A 15 11.44 -0.41 1.79
N GLN A 16 12.61 0.21 1.73
CA GLN A 16 13.64 0.08 2.77
C GLN A 16 13.18 0.72 4.08
N GLU A 17 12.54 1.88 3.99
CA GLU A 17 11.96 2.57 5.15
C GLU A 17 10.83 1.75 5.77
N THR A 18 9.94 1.19 4.94
CA THR A 18 8.86 0.30 5.40
C THR A 18 9.43 -0.94 6.10
N ASP A 19 10.44 -1.59 5.53
CA ASP A 19 11.08 -2.75 6.14
C ASP A 19 11.71 -2.41 7.51
N ALA A 20 12.35 -1.23 7.62
CA ALA A 20 12.91 -0.75 8.89
C ALA A 20 11.83 -0.48 9.95
N MET A 21 10.71 0.12 9.55
CA MET A 21 9.56 0.37 10.43
C MET A 21 8.92 -0.94 10.92
N LEU A 22 8.69 -1.91 10.03
CA LEU A 22 8.13 -3.22 10.38
C LEU A 22 9.04 -3.96 11.39
N LYS A 23 10.35 -3.91 11.17
CA LYS A 23 11.34 -4.47 12.09
C LYS A 23 11.29 -3.79 13.47
N ALA A 24 11.14 -2.46 13.51
CA ALA A 24 11.08 -1.71 14.77
C ALA A 24 9.87 -2.11 15.63
N ILE A 25 8.74 -2.47 15.00
CA ILE A 25 7.53 -2.92 15.70
C ILE A 25 7.39 -4.44 15.80
N GLY A 26 8.40 -5.20 15.34
CA GLY A 26 8.49 -6.64 15.51
C GLY A 26 7.50 -7.47 14.68
N VAL A 27 7.18 -7.01 13.46
CA VAL A 27 6.37 -7.77 12.50
C VAL A 27 7.16 -8.01 11.21
N SER A 28 6.83 -9.10 10.51
CA SER A 28 7.54 -9.55 9.31
C SER A 28 7.00 -8.94 8.01
N SER A 29 5.78 -8.40 8.02
CA SER A 29 5.12 -7.86 6.82
C SER A 29 3.99 -6.87 7.15
N LEU A 30 3.58 -6.08 6.15
CA LEU A 30 2.37 -5.27 6.24
C LEU A 30 1.11 -6.12 6.44
N ASP A 31 1.04 -7.31 5.84
CA ASP A 31 -0.09 -8.23 6.03
C ASP A 31 -0.20 -8.72 7.47
N GLU A 32 0.93 -9.08 8.10
CA GLU A 32 0.95 -9.45 9.51
C GLU A 32 0.50 -8.28 10.40
N LEU A 33 0.96 -7.06 10.10
CA LEU A 33 0.53 -5.85 10.81
C LEU A 33 -0.99 -5.67 10.71
N ILE A 34 -1.55 -5.69 9.50
CA ILE A 34 -3.00 -5.60 9.27
C ILE A 34 -3.73 -6.72 10.01
N GLN A 35 -3.16 -7.93 10.03
CA GLN A 35 -3.73 -9.08 10.70
C GLN A 35 -3.85 -8.92 12.22
N ARG A 36 -2.87 -8.27 12.84
CA ARG A 36 -2.84 -8.01 14.28
C ARG A 36 -3.65 -6.79 14.69
N THR A 37 -3.93 -5.86 13.76
CA THR A 37 -4.63 -4.60 14.06
C THR A 37 -6.13 -4.64 13.80
N VAL A 38 -6.60 -5.18 12.67
CA VAL A 38 -8.03 -5.13 12.30
C VAL A 38 -8.66 -6.49 12.56
N PRO A 39 -9.79 -6.67 13.26
CA PRO A 39 -10.40 -7.99 13.46
C PRO A 39 -10.80 -8.67 12.14
N GLY A 40 -10.41 -9.93 11.94
CA GLY A 40 -10.69 -10.70 10.72
C GLY A 40 -12.15 -10.70 10.24
N PRO A 41 -13.16 -10.84 11.12
CA PRO A 41 -14.57 -10.89 10.72
C PRO A 41 -15.09 -9.64 9.99
N ILE A 42 -14.48 -8.47 10.23
CA ILE A 42 -14.91 -7.20 9.61
C ILE A 42 -14.05 -6.77 8.42
N ARG A 43 -13.03 -7.55 8.06
CA ARG A 43 -12.19 -7.25 6.90
C ARG A 43 -12.88 -7.62 5.60
N LEU A 44 -12.61 -6.85 4.55
CA LEU A 44 -13.06 -7.18 3.21
C LEU A 44 -12.34 -8.45 2.71
N LYS A 45 -13.10 -9.42 2.21
CA LYS A 45 -12.57 -10.73 1.74
C LYS A 45 -12.15 -10.72 0.26
N LYS A 46 -12.38 -9.61 -0.44
CA LYS A 46 -12.08 -9.42 -1.85
C LYS A 46 -11.45 -8.05 -2.06
N ALA A 47 -10.76 -7.87 -3.18
CA ALA A 47 -10.28 -6.55 -3.58
C ALA A 47 -11.44 -5.58 -3.78
N LEU A 48 -11.15 -4.28 -3.67
CA LEU A 48 -12.09 -3.22 -4.02
C LEU A 48 -12.37 -3.26 -5.53
N ASP A 49 -13.64 -3.02 -5.89
CA ASP A 49 -14.09 -2.94 -7.27
C ASP A 49 -14.13 -1.47 -7.71
N VAL A 50 -12.96 -0.94 -8.08
CA VAL A 50 -12.76 0.50 -8.36
C VAL A 50 -12.12 0.75 -9.74
N GLY A 51 -12.03 -0.26 -10.59
CA GLY A 51 -11.38 -0.16 -11.89
C GLY A 51 -9.84 -0.11 -11.81
N PRO A 52 -9.17 0.04 -12.97
CA PRO A 52 -7.70 0.14 -13.03
C PRO A 52 -7.20 1.49 -12.50
N ALA A 53 -5.95 1.51 -12.02
CA ALA A 53 -5.29 2.75 -11.62
C ALA A 53 -5.07 3.67 -12.85
N LEU A 54 -5.32 4.97 -12.66
CA LEU A 54 -4.95 6.02 -13.63
C LEU A 54 -3.54 6.52 -13.33
N SER A 55 -2.77 6.86 -14.36
CA SER A 55 -1.51 7.57 -14.16
C SER A 55 -1.77 9.05 -13.81
N GLU A 56 -0.76 9.74 -13.28
CA GLU A 56 -0.86 11.19 -13.01
C GLU A 56 -1.09 12.00 -14.28
N ILE A 57 -0.54 11.54 -15.41
CA ILE A 57 -0.66 12.23 -16.69
C ILE A 57 -2.07 12.04 -17.24
N ASP A 58 -2.57 10.79 -17.25
CA ASP A 58 -3.92 10.48 -17.77
C ASP A 58 -5.04 11.21 -16.99
N PHE A 59 -4.79 11.58 -15.73
CA PHE A 59 -5.77 12.32 -14.91
C PHE A 59 -5.92 13.79 -15.32
N LEU A 60 -4.91 14.38 -15.98
CA LEU A 60 -4.90 15.80 -16.36
C LEU A 60 -5.45 16.07 -17.76
N GLU A 61 -5.69 15.02 -18.56
CA GLU A 61 -6.33 15.09 -19.87
C GLU A 61 -7.86 15.15 -19.76
#